data_AF-A0A1A6HK74-F1
#
_entry.id   AF-A0A1A6HK74-F1
#
_cell.length_a   1.000
_cell.length_b   1.000
_cell.length_c   1.000
_cell.angle_alpha   90.00
_cell.angle_beta   90.00
_cell.angle_gamma   90.00
#
_symmetry.space_group_name_H-M   'P 1'
#
loop_
_entity.id
_entity.type
_entity.pdbx_description
1 polymer ?
#
loop_
_entity_poly.entity_id
_entity_poly.type
_entity_poly.pdbx_seq_one_letter_code
_entity_poly.pdbx_strand_id
1 'polypeptide(L)'
;MVPQNIKPALQRTAIEILAWGLRNMKSYQMASISSPSLVVECGGQTVQSCVIRNLRKNPNFDVCTLFMEVMLPREDLYCPPIVVKVIDNRQFGRRPVVGQCTIRSLEKFLCDPHSAESPSPQGGPDDVSLLSPGEDVLIDIDDKEPLIPIQVG
;
A
#
# COMPACT_ATOMS: atom_id res chain seq x y z
N MET A 1 29.37 0.21 -5.22
CA MET A 1 29.30 1.53 -4.56
C MET A 1 28.97 2.57 -5.62
N VAL A 2 27.95 3.42 -5.42
CA VAL A 2 27.54 4.46 -6.40
C VAL A 2 28.38 5.73 -6.17
N PRO A 3 28.99 6.33 -7.20
CA PRO A 3 29.72 7.59 -7.09
C PRO A 3 28.88 8.74 -6.52
N GLN A 4 29.50 9.62 -5.72
CA GLN A 4 28.78 10.69 -5.01
C GLN A 4 28.05 11.68 -5.93
N ASN A 5 28.60 11.94 -7.12
CA ASN A 5 28.06 12.88 -8.09
C ASN A 5 26.81 12.38 -8.83
N ILE A 6 26.47 11.09 -8.72
CA ILE A 6 25.27 10.50 -9.35
C ILE A 6 24.37 9.81 -8.32
N LYS A 7 24.68 9.94 -7.03
CA LYS A 7 23.83 9.42 -5.96
C LYS A 7 22.65 10.38 -5.75
N PRO A 8 21.39 9.92 -5.83
CA PRO A 8 20.25 10.78 -5.57
C PRO A 8 20.28 11.30 -4.13
N ALA A 9 19.89 12.56 -3.96
CA ALA A 9 19.72 13.14 -2.64
C ALA A 9 18.49 12.51 -1.98
N LEU A 10 18.63 12.04 -0.74
CA LEU A 10 17.51 11.47 0.01
C LEU A 10 16.85 12.53 0.88
N GLN A 11 15.52 12.49 0.95
CA GLN A 11 14.68 13.31 1.80
C GLN A 11 13.82 12.41 2.70
N ARG A 12 13.49 12.94 3.88
CA ARG A 12 12.57 12.28 4.81
C ARG A 12 11.15 12.46 4.28
N THR A 13 10.53 11.36 3.86
CA THR A 13 9.18 11.36 3.30
C THR A 13 8.24 10.61 4.22
N ALA A 14 7.12 11.24 4.56
CA ALA A 14 5.99 10.59 5.22
C ALA A 14 5.02 10.06 4.16
N ILE A 15 4.61 8.80 4.30
CA ILE A 15 3.60 8.17 3.45
C ILE A 15 2.43 7.77 4.34
N GLU A 16 1.28 8.37 4.07
CA GLU A 16 0.00 8.01 4.69
C GLU A 16 -0.81 7.15 3.72
N ILE A 17 -1.34 6.04 4.21
CA ILE A 17 -2.06 5.04 3.42
C ILE A 17 -3.45 4.85 4.02
N LEU A 18 -4.47 5.05 3.21
CA LEU A 18 -5.87 4.78 3.56
C LEU A 18 -6.31 3.43 2.98
N ALA A 19 -6.41 2.41 3.83
CA ALA A 19 -6.84 1.07 3.49
C ALA A 19 -8.20 0.75 4.13
N TRP A 20 -9.28 0.91 3.38
CA TRP A 20 -10.63 0.74 3.92
C TRP A 20 -11.04 -0.73 4.09
N GLY A 21 -10.67 -1.59 3.15
CA GLY A 21 -11.08 -2.99 3.18
C GLY A 21 -10.62 -3.79 1.97
N LEU A 22 -10.99 -5.07 1.95
CA LEU A 22 -10.69 -6.03 0.88
C LEU A 22 -11.99 -6.64 0.37
N ARG A 23 -12.18 -6.70 -0.95
CA ARG A 23 -13.42 -7.18 -1.59
C ARG A 23 -13.07 -8.14 -2.72
N ASN A 24 -14.01 -9.01 -3.07
CA ASN A 24 -13.90 -9.93 -4.21
C ASN A 24 -12.63 -10.81 -4.21
N MET A 25 -12.12 -11.15 -3.01
CA MET A 25 -10.93 -11.99 -2.86
C MET A 25 -11.19 -13.41 -3.38
N LYS A 26 -10.31 -13.91 -4.26
CA LYS A 26 -10.36 -15.27 -4.80
C LYS A 26 -9.82 -16.29 -3.80
N SER A 27 -10.23 -17.55 -3.92
CA SER A 27 -9.65 -18.62 -3.10
C SER A 27 -8.19 -18.85 -3.49
N TYR A 28 -7.31 -19.06 -2.50
CA TYR A 28 -5.90 -19.35 -2.72
C TYR A 28 -5.58 -20.78 -2.32
N GLN A 29 -5.02 -21.56 -3.25
CA GLN A 29 -4.74 -23.00 -3.08
C GLN A 29 -5.98 -23.77 -2.60
N MET A 30 -7.11 -23.61 -3.32
CA MET A 30 -8.39 -24.26 -3.02
C MET A 30 -9.01 -23.93 -1.64
N ALA A 31 -8.46 -22.96 -0.92
CA ALA A 31 -8.99 -22.52 0.38
C ALA A 31 -9.45 -21.06 0.32
N SER A 32 -10.62 -20.79 0.90
CA SER A 32 -11.16 -19.43 0.96
C SER A 32 -10.36 -18.57 1.94
N ILE A 33 -10.10 -17.33 1.55
CA ILE A 33 -9.47 -16.32 2.41
C ILE A 33 -10.48 -15.87 3.46
N SER A 34 -10.07 -15.86 4.72
CA SER A 34 -10.98 -15.53 5.84
C SER A 34 -10.43 -14.44 6.75
N SER A 35 -9.11 -14.47 7.02
CA SER A 35 -8.46 -13.60 7.99
C SER A 35 -7.29 -12.81 7.38
N PRO A 36 -7.51 -11.97 6.35
CA PRO A 36 -6.42 -11.28 5.67
C PRO A 36 -5.92 -10.03 6.42
N SER A 37 -4.70 -9.62 6.11
CA SER A 37 -4.09 -8.33 6.47
C SER A 37 -3.34 -7.73 5.28
N LEU A 38 -3.09 -6.43 5.30
CA LEU A 38 -2.30 -5.71 4.31
C LEU A 38 -0.86 -5.53 4.81
N VAL A 39 0.12 -5.69 3.93
CA VAL A 39 1.53 -5.31 4.15
C VAL A 39 1.91 -4.32 3.06
N VAL A 40 2.50 -3.18 3.44
CA VAL A 40 2.98 -2.17 2.50
C VAL A 40 4.48 -1.99 2.69
N GLU A 41 5.23 -2.06 1.59
CA GLU A 41 6.69 -2.00 1.56
C GLU A 41 7.14 -0.86 0.64
N CYS A 42 8.07 -0.02 1.11
CA CYS A 42 8.68 1.03 0.30
C CYS A 42 10.05 1.40 0.87
N GLY A 43 11.07 1.55 0.02
CA GLY A 43 12.40 2.03 0.44
C GLY A 43 13.04 1.25 1.60
N GLY A 44 12.78 -0.06 1.69
CA GLY A 44 13.28 -0.93 2.77
C GLY A 44 12.51 -0.80 4.10
N GLN A 45 11.45 0.00 4.14
CA GLN A 45 10.53 0.09 5.28
C GLN A 45 9.26 -0.72 4.99
N THR A 46 8.61 -1.19 6.06
CA THR A 46 7.39 -2.00 5.98
C THR A 46 6.40 -1.58 7.05
N VAL A 47 5.14 -1.46 6.69
CA VAL A 47 4.02 -1.27 7.62
C VAL A 47 2.94 -2.32 7.36
N GLN A 48 2.24 -2.77 8.41
CA GLN A 48 1.20 -3.80 8.31
C GLN A 48 -0.11 -3.31 8.93
N SER A 49 -1.24 -3.63 8.31
CA SER A 49 -2.56 -3.36 8.88
C SER A 49 -2.96 -4.39 9.95
N CYS A 50 -4.04 -4.09 10.67
CA CYS A 50 -4.72 -5.07 11.49
C CYS A 50 -5.30 -6.22 10.64
N VAL A 51 -5.51 -7.38 11.27
CA VAL A 51 -6.14 -8.52 10.61
C VAL A 51 -7.66 -8.32 10.57
N ILE A 52 -8.26 -8.44 9.38
CA ILE A 52 -9.71 -8.56 9.23
C ILE A 52 -10.11 -9.92 9.78
N ARG A 53 -10.86 -9.98 10.88
CA ARG A 53 -11.16 -11.26 11.55
C ARG A 53 -12.11 -12.16 10.76
N ASN A 54 -13.01 -11.56 9.98
CA ASN A 54 -13.95 -12.30 9.15
C ASN A 54 -14.32 -11.49 7.90
N LEU A 55 -13.57 -11.73 6.83
CA LEU A 55 -13.72 -11.04 5.55
C LEU A 55 -15.15 -11.13 4.97
N ARG A 56 -15.84 -12.26 5.19
CA ARG A 56 -17.21 -12.46 4.67
C ARG A 56 -18.26 -11.63 5.41
N LYS A 57 -18.07 -11.41 6.71
CA LYS A 57 -18.99 -10.65 7.56
C LYS A 57 -18.72 -9.15 7.49
N ASN A 58 -17.45 -8.75 7.58
CA ASN A 58 -17.02 -7.37 7.50
C ASN A 58 -15.74 -7.30 6.65
N PRO A 59 -15.81 -6.79 5.41
CA PRO A 59 -14.65 -6.70 4.54
C PRO A 59 -13.71 -5.53 4.87
N ASN A 60 -14.01 -4.74 5.91
CA ASN A 60 -13.25 -3.53 6.25
C ASN A 60 -12.20 -3.79 7.33
N PHE A 61 -11.12 -3.01 7.30
CA PHE A 61 -10.13 -2.96 8.39
C PHE A 61 -10.68 -2.18 9.59
N ASP A 62 -10.36 -2.61 10.81
CA ASP A 62 -10.76 -1.91 12.04
C ASP A 62 -10.06 -0.55 12.17
N VAL A 63 -8.81 -0.47 11.70
CA VAL A 63 -8.04 0.77 11.55
C VAL A 63 -7.64 0.89 10.08
N CYS A 64 -8.13 1.93 9.41
CA CYS A 64 -7.92 2.12 7.98
C CYS A 64 -6.73 3.02 7.63
N THR A 65 -6.08 3.63 8.62
CA THR A 65 -4.91 4.47 8.41
C THR A 65 -3.64 3.67 8.71
N LEU A 66 -2.67 3.73 7.78
CA LEU A 66 -1.31 3.30 8.03
C LEU A 66 -0.37 4.46 7.74
N PHE A 67 0.74 4.50 8.46
CA PHE A 67 1.74 5.54 8.32
C PHE A 67 3.11 4.91 8.27
N MET A 68 3.95 5.38 7.36
CA MET A 68 5.36 5.02 7.33
C MET A 68 6.23 6.23 7.00
N GLU A 69 7.43 6.23 7.56
CA GLU A 69 8.43 7.24 7.33
C GLU A 69 9.65 6.61 6.67
N VAL A 70 10.07 7.15 5.54
CA VAL A 70 11.10 6.55 4.69
C VAL A 70 11.99 7.62 4.08
N MET A 71 13.28 7.32 3.93
CA MET A 71 14.22 8.17 3.19
C MET A 71 14.13 7.85 1.71
N LEU A 72 13.42 8.69 0.95
CA LEU A 72 13.26 8.51 -0.50
C LEU A 72 14.12 9.51 -1.28
N PRO A 73 14.53 9.17 -2.51
CA PRO A 73 15.08 10.15 -3.45
C PRO A 73 14.18 11.38 -3.59
N ARG A 74 14.80 12.54 -3.77
CA ARG A 74 14.06 13.78 -4.05
C ARG A 74 13.38 13.73 -5.42
N GLU A 75 14.05 13.15 -6.40
CA GLU A 75 13.51 12.98 -7.75
C GLU A 75 12.70 11.68 -7.87
N ASP A 76 11.42 11.78 -8.25
CA ASP A 76 10.48 10.65 -8.33
C ASP A 76 10.97 9.52 -9.25
N LEU A 77 11.69 9.85 -10.33
CA LEU A 77 12.28 8.86 -11.25
C LEU A 77 13.19 7.83 -10.55
N TYR A 78 13.81 8.23 -9.44
CA TYR A 78 14.67 7.35 -8.65
C TYR A 78 13.95 6.72 -7.46
N CYS A 79 12.70 7.13 -7.18
CA CYS A 79 11.94 6.58 -6.07
C CYS A 79 11.69 5.07 -6.27
N PRO A 80 11.91 4.25 -5.23
CA PRO A 80 11.51 2.86 -5.27
C PRO A 80 9.98 2.75 -5.35
N PRO A 81 9.45 1.70 -6.00
CA PRO A 81 8.02 1.48 -6.03
C PRO A 81 7.49 1.12 -4.63
N ILE A 82 6.21 1.37 -4.41
CA ILE A 82 5.49 0.85 -3.25
C ILE A 82 4.89 -0.49 -3.62
N VAL A 83 5.16 -1.51 -2.80
CA VAL A 83 4.56 -2.83 -2.96
C VAL A 83 3.52 -3.04 -1.87
N VAL A 84 2.30 -3.35 -2.27
CA VAL A 84 1.20 -3.68 -1.36
C VAL A 84 0.89 -5.16 -1.52
N LYS A 85 0.86 -5.89 -0.41
CA LYS A 85 0.63 -7.33 -0.36
C LYS A 85 -0.57 -7.62 0.53
N VAL A 86 -1.41 -8.56 0.10
CA VAL A 86 -2.45 -9.15 0.93
C VAL A 86 -1.93 -10.47 1.47
N ILE A 87 -1.93 -10.60 2.79
CA ILE A 87 -1.49 -11.79 3.51
C ILE A 87 -2.72 -12.48 4.10
N ASP A 88 -2.94 -13.75 3.78
CA ASP A 88 -4.00 -14.56 4.43
C ASP A 88 -3.46 -15.19 5.70
N ASN A 89 -3.93 -14.77 6.87
CA ASN A 89 -3.44 -15.28 8.16
C ASN A 89 -4.19 -16.57 8.53
N ARG A 90 -3.60 -17.72 8.18
CA ARG A 90 -4.18 -19.04 8.43
C ARG A 90 -3.71 -19.63 9.75
N GLN A 91 -4.39 -20.70 10.17
CA GLN A 91 -3.99 -21.51 11.31
C GLN A 91 -2.57 -22.08 11.13
N PHE A 92 -1.95 -22.49 12.24
CA PHE A 92 -0.60 -23.06 12.27
C PHE A 92 0.49 -22.13 11.71
N GLY A 93 0.28 -20.81 11.78
CA GLY A 93 1.29 -19.80 11.42
C GLY A 93 1.51 -19.62 9.92
N ARG A 94 0.70 -20.25 9.06
CA ARG A 94 0.79 -20.09 7.59
C ARG A 94 0.29 -18.70 7.18
N ARG A 95 1.13 -17.95 6.46
CA ARG A 95 0.84 -16.58 6.01
C ARG A 95 1.18 -16.39 4.53
N PRO A 96 0.50 -17.09 3.60
CA PRO A 96 0.76 -16.91 2.17
C PRO A 96 0.41 -15.48 1.73
N VAL A 97 1.20 -14.95 0.80
CA VAL A 97 0.81 -13.79 0.01
C VAL A 97 -0.25 -14.26 -0.98
N VAL A 98 -1.46 -13.74 -0.84
CA VAL A 98 -2.63 -14.11 -1.66
C VAL A 98 -3.01 -13.04 -2.66
N GLY A 99 -2.29 -11.92 -2.65
CA GLY A 99 -2.39 -10.89 -3.65
C GLY A 99 -1.27 -9.87 -3.48
N GLN A 100 -0.86 -9.26 -4.58
CA GLN A 100 0.19 -8.26 -4.58
C GLN A 100 -0.11 -7.23 -5.66
N CYS A 101 0.22 -5.98 -5.37
CA CYS A 101 0.32 -4.96 -6.38
C CYS A 101 1.49 -4.02 -6.13
N THR A 102 1.91 -3.35 -7.21
CA THR A 102 3.08 -2.46 -7.20
C THR A 102 2.69 -1.11 -7.78
N ILE A 103 2.77 -0.07 -6.96
CA ILE A 103 2.57 1.32 -7.35
C ILE A 103 3.94 1.88 -7.72
N ARG A 104 4.13 2.23 -8.99
CA ARG A 104 5.44 2.59 -9.55
C ARG A 104 5.89 4.01 -9.28
N SER A 105 4.94 4.93 -9.10
CA SER A 105 5.21 6.34 -8.85
C SER A 105 4.17 6.89 -7.88
N LEU A 106 4.63 7.76 -7.00
CA LEU A 106 3.80 8.52 -6.07
C LEU A 106 3.60 9.96 -6.50
N GLU A 107 4.14 10.37 -7.64
CA GLU A 107 4.21 11.77 -8.08
C GLU A 107 2.87 12.51 -7.93
N LYS A 108 1.76 11.89 -8.35
CA LYS A 108 0.40 12.46 -8.25
C LYS A 108 -0.17 12.59 -6.83
N PHE A 109 0.49 12.00 -5.85
CA PHE A 109 0.10 12.01 -4.44
C PHE A 109 1.08 12.81 -3.57
N LEU A 110 2.17 13.32 -4.14
CA LEU A 110 3.13 14.13 -3.40
C LEU A 110 2.51 15.46 -3.00
N CYS A 111 2.67 15.82 -1.73
CA CYS A 111 2.27 17.09 -1.17
C CYS A 111 3.50 17.73 -0.53
N ASP A 112 3.81 18.98 -0.89
CA ASP A 112 4.82 19.77 -0.19
C ASP A 112 4.15 20.52 0.97
N PRO A 113 4.40 20.15 2.23
CA PRO A 113 3.77 20.78 3.39
C PRO A 113 4.19 22.24 3.59
N HIS A 114 5.23 22.71 2.87
CA HIS A 114 5.70 24.09 2.92
C HIS A 114 5.29 24.91 1.69
N SER A 115 4.57 24.30 0.73
CA SER A 115 3.99 25.02 -0.40
C SER A 115 2.80 25.88 0.06
N ALA A 116 2.72 27.11 -0.45
CA ALA A 116 1.67 28.08 -0.13
C ALA A 116 0.26 27.68 -0.64
N GLU A 117 0.16 26.56 -1.36
CA GLU A 117 -1.09 25.98 -1.90
C GLU A 117 -1.51 24.70 -1.14
N SER A 118 -1.15 24.58 0.14
CA SER A 118 -1.62 23.47 0.97
C SER A 118 -3.09 23.67 1.36
N PRO A 119 -4.01 22.75 1.02
CA PRO A 119 -5.42 22.89 1.39
C PRO A 119 -5.55 22.90 2.92
N SER A 120 -6.19 23.94 3.44
CA SER A 120 -6.41 24.13 4.88
C SER A 120 -7.27 22.99 5.47
N PRO A 121 -6.96 22.47 6.68
CA PRO A 121 -7.71 21.37 7.30
C PRO A 121 -9.08 21.78 7.89
N GLN A 122 -9.64 22.93 7.52
CA GLN A 122 -10.93 23.42 8.02
C GLN A 122 -11.96 23.48 6.87
N GLY A 123 -12.49 22.32 6.50
CA GLY A 123 -13.65 22.23 5.62
C GLY A 123 -14.94 22.32 6.42
N GLY A 124 -15.76 23.35 6.16
CA GLY A 124 -17.16 23.39 6.58
C GLY A 124 -17.99 22.28 5.92
N PRO A 125 -19.27 22.09 6.31
CA PRO A 125 -20.09 20.95 5.89
C PRO A 125 -20.34 20.82 4.37
N ASP A 126 -19.92 21.80 3.57
CA ASP A 126 -20.12 21.84 2.12
C ASP A 126 -18.83 21.58 1.32
N ASP A 127 -17.70 21.26 1.95
CA ASP A 127 -16.39 21.13 1.28
C ASP A 127 -15.96 19.67 1.02
N VAL A 128 -16.91 18.81 0.64
CA VAL A 128 -16.63 17.41 0.23
C VAL A 128 -16.19 17.30 -1.23
N SER A 129 -16.01 18.44 -1.93
CA SER A 129 -15.77 18.51 -3.37
C SER A 129 -14.31 18.74 -3.78
N LEU A 130 -13.35 18.77 -2.84
CA LEU A 130 -11.93 19.03 -3.13
C LEU A 130 -11.00 17.81 -3.11
N LEU A 131 -11.55 16.60 -3.00
CA LEU A 131 -10.84 15.46 -3.58
C LEU A 131 -10.90 15.69 -5.10
N SER A 132 -9.79 16.17 -5.69
CA SER A 132 -9.62 16.12 -7.14
C SER A 132 -10.15 14.77 -7.64
N PRO A 133 -11.05 14.74 -8.64
CA PRO A 133 -11.65 13.50 -9.14
C PRO A 133 -10.60 12.71 -9.92
N GLY A 134 -9.60 12.21 -9.21
CA GLY A 134 -8.52 11.39 -9.73
C GLY A 134 -8.84 9.96 -9.41
N GLU A 135 -9.57 9.33 -10.34
CA GLU A 135 -9.74 7.88 -10.53
C GLU A 135 -9.40 7.03 -9.30
N ASP A 136 -10.42 6.45 -8.67
CA ASP A 136 -10.23 5.28 -7.82
C ASP A 136 -9.29 4.32 -8.55
N VAL A 137 -8.04 4.22 -8.11
CA VAL A 137 -7.10 3.29 -8.72
C VAL A 137 -7.55 1.92 -8.24
N LEU A 138 -8.40 1.28 -9.03
CA LEU A 138 -8.76 -0.12 -8.85
C LEU A 138 -7.52 -0.93 -9.18
N ILE A 139 -6.76 -1.27 -8.14
CA ILE A 139 -5.57 -2.07 -8.33
C ILE A 139 -6.00 -3.54 -8.45
N ASP A 140 -6.11 -4.00 -9.69
CA ASP A 140 -6.31 -5.42 -9.98
C ASP A 140 -5.04 -6.19 -9.62
N ILE A 141 -5.22 -7.27 -8.88
CA ILE A 141 -4.12 -8.14 -8.47
C ILE A 141 -4.02 -9.18 -9.59
N ASP A 142 -3.02 -8.99 -10.47
CA ASP A 142 -2.83 -9.89 -11.61
C ASP A 142 -2.38 -11.28 -11.13
N ASP A 143 -3.22 -12.29 -11.40
CA ASP A 143 -3.03 -13.69 -10.99
C ASP A 143 -2.04 -14.47 -11.89
N LYS A 144 -1.43 -13.80 -12.89
CA LYS A 144 -0.69 -14.48 -13.96
C LYS A 144 0.66 -15.08 -13.56
N GLU A 145 1.23 -14.69 -12.42
CA GLU A 145 2.49 -15.25 -11.96
C GLU A 145 2.40 -15.78 -10.52
N PRO A 146 2.85 -17.02 -10.25
CA PRO A 146 2.89 -17.55 -8.90
C PRO A 146 3.86 -16.71 -8.06
N LEU A 147 3.34 -16.12 -6.97
CA LEU A 147 4.08 -15.23 -6.06
C LEU A 147 5.25 -15.91 -5.31
N ILE A 148 5.44 -17.22 -5.50
CA ILE A 148 6.55 -18.01 -4.94
C ILE A 148 6.93 -19.09 -5.96
N PRO A 149 8.22 -19.27 -6.32
CA PRO A 149 8.67 -20.45 -7.05
C PRO A 149 8.39 -21.69 -6.21
N ILE A 150 7.71 -22.68 -6.79
CA ILE A 150 7.48 -23.98 -6.16
C ILE A 150 8.85 -24.57 -5.80
N GLN A 151 9.18 -24.68 -4.51
CA GLN A 151 10.29 -25.52 -4.07
C GLN A 151 9.87 -26.97 -4.29
N VAL A 152 10.35 -27.55 -5.39
CA VAL A 152 10.26 -28.98 -5.68
C VAL A 152 11.23 -29.67 -4.72
N GLY A 153 10.70 -30.51 -3.84
CA GLY A 153 11.47 -31.43 -3.00
C GLY A 153 11.86 -32.70 -3.75
#